data_AF-A0A6J0ZWJ2-F1
#
_entry.id   AF-A0A6J0ZWJ2-F1
#
_cell.length_a   1.000
_cell.length_b   1.000
_cell.length_c   1.000
_cell.angle_alpha   90.00
_cell.angle_beta   90.00
_cell.angle_gamma   90.00
#
_symmetry.space_group_name_H-M   'P 1'
#
loop_
_entity.id
_entity.type
_entity.pdbx_description
1 polymer ?
#
loop_
_entity_poly.entity_id
_entity_poly.type
_entity_poly.pdbx_seq_one_letter_code
_entity_poly.pdbx_strand_id
1 'polypeptide(L)'
;MEGGCETKLSTDELESVEFGNQNAALIGIGLGNHGCLHYRRRCKIRAPCCNEMFDCRHCHNEAKNSLECNPLERHEIPRHEVEKVICSLCDTEQDVQQYCINCGVCMGKYFCAKCKFFDDDVSKNQYHCNDCGICRIGGEENFFHCNKCGCCYSKLMRDAHRCVERAMHHNCPVCFEFLFDTMKDITVLPCGHTMHLECLREMEQHYRYSCPVCSKSICDMSILWRELDQEIASTRMPAIYQNKMIWILCNDCGATSRVQFHIVAHKCLNCESYNTRQTRGGPAASFSSVMAEMMVQILHAYGIQDVLVQNSVIKSYSGPGSSMEAGNPGTALSLPNS
;
A
#
# COMPACT_ATOMS: atom_id res chain seq x y z
N MET A 1 -62.94 -7.89 64.67
CA MET A 1 -63.54 -8.15 63.34
C MET A 1 -62.69 -7.34 62.38
N GLU A 2 -61.60 -7.94 61.89
CA GLU A 2 -61.55 -8.61 60.56
C GLU A 2 -61.80 -7.57 59.45
N GLY A 3 -61.01 -7.38 58.40
CA GLY A 3 -59.86 -8.06 57.84
C GLY A 3 -59.58 -7.41 56.48
N GLY A 4 -58.32 -7.45 56.03
CA GLY A 4 -57.92 -7.77 54.65
C GLY A 4 -58.58 -7.04 53.47
N CYS A 5 -57.79 -6.26 52.73
CA CYS A 5 -58.07 -5.97 51.32
C CYS A 5 -56.82 -6.30 50.50
N GLU A 6 -56.89 -7.45 49.82
CA GLU A 6 -55.92 -7.95 48.85
C GLU A 6 -56.16 -7.32 47.47
N THR A 7 -55.03 -7.01 46.83
CA THR A 7 -54.69 -6.93 45.41
C THR A 7 -55.77 -7.11 44.32
N LYS A 8 -55.66 -6.27 43.28
CA LYS A 8 -55.63 -6.67 41.86
C LYS A 8 -55.14 -5.51 40.99
N LEU A 9 -53.88 -5.57 40.55
CA LEU A 9 -53.38 -4.84 39.38
C LEU A 9 -53.18 -5.88 38.28
N SER A 10 -53.77 -5.59 37.11
CA SER A 10 -53.90 -6.48 35.97
C SER A 10 -52.59 -6.71 35.25
N THR A 11 -52.39 -7.97 34.87
CA THR A 11 -51.42 -8.50 33.93
C THR A 11 -51.60 -7.88 32.55
N ASP A 12 -50.62 -7.12 32.05
CA ASP A 12 -50.34 -6.95 30.60
C ASP A 12 -49.06 -6.15 30.27
N GLU A 13 -48.07 -6.02 31.19
CA GLU A 13 -46.83 -5.27 30.91
C GLU A 13 -45.55 -6.01 31.34
N LEU A 14 -45.41 -7.31 31.05
CA LEU A 14 -44.22 -8.08 31.41
C LEU A 14 -43.55 -8.88 30.28
N GLU A 15 -43.91 -8.67 29.01
CA GLU A 15 -43.31 -9.45 27.89
C GLU A 15 -42.40 -8.68 26.92
N SER A 16 -42.04 -7.41 27.17
CA SER A 16 -41.30 -6.62 26.18
C SER A 16 -39.87 -6.17 26.54
N VAL A 17 -39.32 -6.56 27.70
CA VAL A 17 -38.01 -6.00 28.16
C VAL A 17 -36.84 -7.01 28.14
N GLU A 18 -37.06 -8.31 27.90
CA GLU A 18 -35.96 -9.30 27.98
C GLU A 18 -35.35 -9.79 26.65
N PHE A 19 -35.96 -9.49 25.49
CA PHE A 19 -35.44 -9.99 24.18
C PHE A 19 -34.28 -9.18 23.57
N GLY A 20 -34.08 -7.92 23.99
CA GLY A 20 -33.03 -7.06 23.44
C GLY A 20 -31.64 -7.30 24.05
N ASN A 21 -31.57 -7.75 25.30
CA ASN A 21 -30.34 -7.81 26.08
C ASN A 21 -29.55 -9.12 25.87
N GLN A 22 -30.25 -10.22 25.57
CA GLN A 22 -29.63 -11.54 25.34
C GLN A 22 -28.87 -11.60 24.00
N ASN A 23 -29.38 -10.94 22.95
CA ASN A 23 -28.73 -10.87 21.64
C ASN A 23 -27.44 -10.04 21.66
N ALA A 24 -27.38 -8.95 22.43
CA ALA A 24 -26.17 -8.15 22.58
C ALA A 24 -25.06 -8.92 23.32
N ALA A 25 -25.43 -9.71 24.33
CA ALA A 25 -24.49 -10.55 25.08
C ALA A 25 -23.87 -11.65 24.21
N LEU A 26 -24.66 -12.33 23.36
CA LEU A 26 -24.19 -13.36 22.42
C LEU A 26 -23.23 -12.81 21.35
N ILE A 27 -23.43 -11.56 20.90
CA ILE A 27 -22.54 -10.91 19.91
C ILE A 27 -21.15 -10.64 20.50
N GLY A 28 -21.04 -10.42 21.82
CA GLY A 28 -19.78 -10.08 22.48
C GLY A 28 -18.89 -11.27 22.86
N ILE A 29 -19.41 -12.50 22.82
CA ILE A 29 -18.69 -13.68 23.32
C ILE A 29 -17.43 -13.93 22.47
N GLY A 30 -16.26 -13.96 23.11
CA GLY A 30 -14.96 -14.21 22.45
C GLY A 30 -14.42 -13.04 21.63
N LEU A 31 -15.03 -11.85 21.68
CA LEU A 31 -14.53 -10.67 21.00
C LEU A 31 -13.13 -10.29 21.49
N GLY A 32 -12.18 -10.22 20.57
CA GLY A 32 -10.79 -9.84 20.86
C GLY A 32 -9.90 -10.96 21.40
N ASN A 33 -10.44 -12.15 21.66
CA ASN A 33 -9.69 -13.33 22.10
C ASN A 33 -9.33 -14.29 20.95
N HIS A 34 -9.90 -14.07 19.76
CA HIS A 34 -9.73 -14.92 18.59
C HIS A 34 -9.36 -14.11 17.35
N GLY A 35 -8.70 -14.78 16.40
CA GLY A 35 -8.21 -14.22 15.16
C GLY A 35 -6.70 -14.35 15.06
N CYS A 36 -6.10 -13.48 14.26
CA CYS A 36 -4.66 -13.44 14.02
C CYS A 36 -4.18 -11.98 13.92
N LEU A 37 -2.89 -11.78 13.65
CA LEU A 37 -2.31 -10.46 13.43
C LEU A 37 -2.93 -9.73 12.22
N HIS A 38 -3.47 -10.47 11.25
CA HIS A 38 -4.10 -9.88 10.06
C HIS A 38 -5.53 -9.42 10.35
N TYR A 39 -6.36 -10.28 10.95
CA TYR A 39 -7.80 -10.07 11.13
C TYR A 39 -8.27 -10.54 12.51
N ARG A 40 -9.15 -9.74 13.14
CA ARG A 40 -9.83 -10.15 14.38
C ARG A 40 -11.09 -10.90 13.98
N ARG A 41 -11.21 -12.18 14.32
CA ARG A 41 -12.38 -12.99 13.91
C ARG A 41 -12.54 -14.21 14.79
N ARG A 42 -13.77 -14.71 14.90
CA ARG A 42 -14.13 -15.87 15.73
C ARG A 42 -14.30 -17.15 14.90
N CYS A 43 -13.60 -17.25 13.77
CA CYS A 43 -13.58 -18.45 12.95
C CYS A 43 -12.23 -18.68 12.26
N LYS A 44 -11.92 -19.95 12.04
CA LYS A 44 -10.85 -20.43 11.16
C LYS A 44 -11.42 -20.78 9.79
N ILE A 45 -10.57 -20.76 8.77
CA ILE A 45 -10.93 -21.22 7.42
C ILE A 45 -10.39 -22.61 7.17
N ARG A 46 -11.16 -23.43 6.45
CA ARG A 46 -10.65 -24.63 5.79
C ARG A 46 -10.05 -24.22 4.45
N ALA A 47 -8.75 -24.41 4.28
CA ALA A 47 -8.05 -24.05 3.05
C ALA A 47 -8.45 -25.02 1.92
N PRO A 48 -9.10 -24.57 0.82
CA PRO A 48 -9.55 -25.47 -0.25
C PRO A 48 -8.38 -26.14 -1.00
N CYS A 49 -7.20 -25.53 -0.98
CA CYS A 49 -6.00 -26.02 -1.66
C CYS A 49 -5.35 -27.23 -0.99
N CYS A 50 -5.41 -27.35 0.34
CA CYS A 50 -4.69 -28.38 1.11
C CYS A 50 -5.52 -29.01 2.25
N ASN A 51 -6.77 -28.56 2.43
CA ASN A 51 -7.70 -29.00 3.47
C ASN A 51 -7.22 -28.78 4.92
N GLU A 52 -6.17 -27.98 5.11
CA GLU A 52 -5.67 -27.57 6.42
C GLU A 52 -6.48 -26.41 7.00
N MET A 53 -6.39 -26.22 8.32
CA MET A 53 -7.12 -25.17 9.04
C MET A 53 -6.20 -24.02 9.40
N PHE A 54 -6.61 -22.80 9.07
CA PHE A 54 -5.85 -21.59 9.40
C PHE A 54 -6.73 -20.47 9.95
N ASP A 55 -6.16 -19.65 10.82
CA ASP A 55 -6.82 -18.45 11.34
C ASP A 55 -7.05 -17.38 10.29
N CYS A 56 -6.63 -17.55 9.03
CA CYS A 56 -6.08 -16.53 8.15
C CYS A 56 -5.82 -17.09 6.74
N ARG A 57 -6.26 -16.44 5.64
CA ARG A 57 -5.66 -16.72 4.32
C ARG A 57 -4.19 -16.29 4.28
N HIS A 58 -3.87 -15.21 4.99
CA HIS A 58 -2.49 -14.72 5.12
C HIS A 58 -1.69 -15.63 6.04
N CYS A 59 -2.23 -16.06 7.18
CA CYS A 59 -1.58 -17.08 8.01
C CYS A 59 -1.25 -18.36 7.22
N HIS A 60 -2.17 -18.82 6.36
CA HIS A 60 -1.90 -19.92 5.45
C HIS A 60 -0.75 -19.60 4.50
N ASN A 61 -0.85 -18.51 3.74
CA ASN A 61 0.14 -18.16 2.72
C ASN A 61 1.53 -17.91 3.34
N GLU A 62 1.60 -17.32 4.53
CA GLU A 62 2.85 -17.13 5.27
C GLU A 62 3.46 -18.47 5.69
N ALA A 63 2.66 -19.40 6.22
CA ALA A 63 3.13 -20.72 6.59
C ALA A 63 3.62 -21.52 5.37
N LYS A 64 2.82 -21.54 4.29
CA LYS A 64 3.10 -22.32 3.07
C LYS A 64 4.15 -21.71 2.16
N ASN A 65 4.42 -20.40 2.25
CA ASN A 65 5.46 -19.73 1.47
C ASN A 65 6.70 -19.36 2.29
N SER A 66 6.80 -19.83 3.54
CA SER A 66 7.99 -19.66 4.36
C SER A 66 9.22 -20.31 3.71
N LEU A 67 10.41 -19.80 4.05
CA LEU A 67 11.69 -20.35 3.57
C LEU A 67 11.94 -21.79 4.07
N GLU A 68 11.33 -22.15 5.19
CA GLU A 68 11.41 -23.47 5.80
C GLU A 68 10.51 -24.49 5.10
N CYS A 69 9.51 -24.03 4.34
CA CYS A 69 8.61 -24.90 3.60
C CYS A 69 9.27 -25.41 2.30
N ASN A 70 8.99 -26.67 1.97
CA ASN A 70 9.40 -27.28 0.72
C ASN A 70 8.89 -26.44 -0.47
N PRO A 71 9.77 -25.98 -1.39
CA PRO A 71 9.35 -25.20 -2.55
C PRO A 71 8.24 -25.83 -3.40
N LEU A 72 8.14 -27.16 -3.41
CA LEU A 72 7.09 -27.91 -4.13
C LEU A 72 5.73 -27.86 -3.44
N GLU A 73 5.69 -27.52 -2.15
CA GLU A 73 4.48 -27.38 -1.35
C GLU A 73 4.02 -25.93 -1.23
N ARG A 74 4.70 -24.99 -1.89
CA ARG A 74 4.30 -23.57 -1.90
C ARG A 74 3.02 -23.38 -2.69
N HIS A 75 2.04 -22.79 -2.07
CA HIS A 75 0.76 -22.47 -2.68
C HIS A 75 0.03 -21.41 -1.87
N GLU A 76 -0.97 -20.80 -2.49
CA GLU A 76 -1.82 -19.80 -1.87
C GLU A 76 -3.28 -20.26 -1.85
N ILE A 77 -4.06 -19.74 -0.90
CA ILE A 77 -5.50 -19.98 -0.90
C ILE A 77 -6.17 -19.17 -2.02
N PRO A 78 -6.94 -19.83 -2.92
CA PRO A 78 -7.86 -19.15 -3.80
C PRO A 78 -9.00 -18.53 -2.98
N ARG A 79 -8.91 -17.21 -2.73
CA ARG A 79 -9.72 -16.48 -1.74
C ARG A 79 -11.24 -16.64 -1.89
N HIS A 80 -11.74 -16.83 -3.12
CA HIS A 80 -13.18 -16.94 -3.40
C HIS A 80 -13.71 -18.37 -3.28
N GLU A 81 -12.83 -19.36 -3.22
CA GLU A 81 -13.17 -20.79 -3.19
C GLU A 81 -13.26 -21.37 -1.77
N VAL A 82 -13.11 -20.53 -0.73
CA VAL A 82 -13.33 -20.97 0.65
C VAL A 82 -14.82 -21.26 0.87
N GLU A 83 -15.14 -22.52 1.16
CA GLU A 83 -16.52 -22.98 1.38
C GLU A 83 -16.84 -23.27 2.85
N LYS A 84 -15.84 -23.70 3.63
CA LYS A 84 -16.01 -24.12 5.02
C LYS A 84 -15.24 -23.26 6.01
N VAL A 85 -15.85 -23.00 7.16
CA VAL A 85 -15.27 -22.32 8.31
C VAL A 85 -15.49 -23.12 9.58
N ILE A 86 -14.59 -22.97 10.54
CA ILE A 86 -14.64 -23.63 11.84
C ILE A 86 -14.79 -22.56 12.91
N CYS A 87 -15.84 -22.64 13.73
CA CYS A 87 -16.09 -21.70 14.82
C CYS A 87 -14.98 -21.80 15.87
N SER A 88 -14.35 -20.68 16.22
CA SER A 88 -13.24 -20.67 17.20
C SER A 88 -13.70 -20.84 18.66
N LEU A 89 -15.02 -20.86 18.92
CA LEU A 89 -15.58 -20.99 20.27
C LEU A 89 -16.09 -22.40 20.59
N CYS A 90 -16.62 -23.10 19.59
CA CYS A 90 -17.26 -24.40 19.78
C CYS A 90 -16.81 -25.46 18.77
N ASP A 91 -15.77 -25.15 17.98
CA ASP A 91 -15.12 -26.04 17.00
C ASP A 91 -16.06 -26.65 15.94
N THR A 92 -17.25 -26.06 15.76
CA THR A 92 -18.21 -26.51 14.75
C THR A 92 -17.72 -26.11 13.36
N GLU A 93 -17.50 -27.09 12.50
CA GLU A 93 -17.27 -26.89 11.08
C GLU A 93 -18.60 -26.73 10.33
N GLN A 94 -18.69 -25.71 9.47
CA GLN A 94 -19.92 -25.33 8.79
C GLN A 94 -19.64 -24.61 7.47
N ASP A 95 -20.67 -24.45 6.64
CA ASP A 95 -20.61 -23.57 5.47
C ASP A 95 -20.38 -22.12 5.86
N VAL A 96 -19.68 -21.38 4.98
CA VAL A 96 -19.39 -19.95 5.16
C VAL A 96 -20.69 -19.16 5.33
N GLN A 97 -20.85 -18.63 6.53
CA GLN A 97 -21.92 -17.71 6.91
C GLN A 97 -21.46 -16.90 8.12
N GLN A 98 -22.13 -15.78 8.41
CA GLN A 98 -21.70 -14.87 9.46
C GLN A 98 -21.83 -15.44 10.87
N TYR A 99 -22.79 -16.33 11.12
CA TYR A 99 -23.12 -16.81 12.47
C TYR A 99 -22.84 -18.31 12.61
N CYS A 100 -22.37 -18.73 13.78
CA CYS A 100 -22.19 -20.16 14.04
C CYS A 100 -23.53 -20.89 14.08
N ILE A 101 -23.68 -21.99 13.35
CA ILE A 101 -24.94 -22.77 13.33
C ILE A 101 -25.24 -23.47 14.65
N ASN A 102 -24.20 -23.72 15.46
CA ASN A 102 -24.32 -24.45 16.71
C ASN A 102 -24.47 -23.50 17.91
N CYS A 103 -23.53 -22.57 18.09
CA CYS A 103 -23.53 -21.67 19.26
C CYS A 103 -24.10 -20.27 18.98
N GLY A 104 -24.48 -19.95 17.73
CA GLY A 104 -25.08 -18.65 17.38
C GLY A 104 -24.12 -17.46 17.39
N VAL A 105 -22.84 -17.63 17.75
CA VAL A 105 -21.88 -16.52 17.83
C VAL A 105 -21.71 -15.86 16.45
N CYS A 106 -21.72 -14.53 16.42
CA CYS A 106 -21.31 -13.78 15.24
C CYS A 106 -19.82 -14.01 15.00
N MET A 107 -19.39 -14.58 13.87
CA MET A 107 -17.98 -14.92 13.62
C MET A 107 -17.13 -13.74 13.13
N GLY A 108 -17.77 -12.64 12.72
CA GLY A 108 -17.13 -11.37 12.38
C GLY A 108 -18.17 -10.26 12.26
N LYS A 109 -17.97 -9.13 12.95
CA LYS A 109 -18.89 -7.98 12.89
C LYS A 109 -19.07 -7.47 11.46
N TYR A 110 -17.98 -7.35 10.72
CA TYR A 110 -18.00 -7.20 9.27
C TYR A 110 -17.90 -8.59 8.62
N PHE A 111 -18.85 -8.89 7.73
CA PHE A 111 -18.86 -10.10 6.93
C PHE A 111 -19.11 -9.76 5.45
N CYS A 112 -18.27 -10.31 4.57
CA CYS A 112 -18.49 -10.23 3.13
C CYS A 112 -18.64 -11.64 2.55
N ALA A 113 -19.86 -11.99 2.14
CA ALA A 113 -20.18 -13.29 1.55
C ALA A 113 -19.48 -13.54 0.20
N LYS A 114 -19.21 -12.48 -0.57
CA LYS A 114 -18.50 -12.56 -1.86
C LYS A 114 -17.03 -12.91 -1.66
N CYS A 115 -16.37 -12.25 -0.71
CA CYS A 115 -14.95 -12.46 -0.41
C CYS A 115 -14.71 -13.54 0.66
N LYS A 116 -15.75 -14.15 1.22
CA LYS A 116 -15.68 -15.09 2.35
C LYS A 116 -14.88 -14.51 3.53
N PHE A 117 -15.06 -13.19 3.75
CA PHE A 117 -14.19 -12.40 4.62
C PHE A 117 -14.90 -12.02 5.93
N PHE A 118 -14.15 -12.05 7.04
CA PHE A 118 -14.63 -11.81 8.40
C PHE A 118 -13.64 -10.91 9.14
N ASP A 119 -14.13 -9.83 9.75
CA ASP A 119 -13.35 -8.97 10.65
C ASP A 119 -14.25 -8.38 11.73
N ASP A 120 -13.79 -8.39 12.96
CA ASP A 120 -14.43 -7.74 14.09
C ASP A 120 -14.02 -6.28 14.23
N ASP A 121 -12.90 -5.90 13.61
CA ASP A 121 -12.39 -4.54 13.66
C ASP A 121 -13.11 -3.63 12.65
N VAL A 122 -14.36 -3.27 12.94
CA VAL A 122 -15.18 -2.40 12.09
C VAL A 122 -14.66 -0.95 12.01
N SER A 123 -13.69 -0.57 12.85
CA SER A 123 -13.09 0.77 12.81
C SER A 123 -12.36 1.06 11.48
N LYS A 124 -11.99 0.00 10.75
CA LYS A 124 -11.37 0.11 9.43
C LYS A 124 -12.34 0.53 8.33
N ASN A 125 -13.66 0.61 8.61
CA ASN A 125 -14.70 0.95 7.63
C ASN A 125 -14.57 0.11 6.34
N GLN A 126 -14.57 -1.22 6.49
CA GLN A 126 -14.43 -2.14 5.37
C GLN A 126 -15.64 -2.04 4.44
N TYR A 127 -15.41 -2.15 3.13
CA TYR A 127 -16.46 -2.22 2.12
C TYR A 127 -16.04 -3.13 0.97
N HIS A 128 -17.01 -3.72 0.26
CA HIS A 128 -16.73 -4.54 -0.91
C HIS A 128 -16.85 -3.69 -2.18
N CYS A 129 -15.77 -3.59 -2.95
CA CYS A 129 -15.84 -2.97 -4.28
C CYS A 129 -16.19 -4.06 -5.31
N ASN A 130 -17.39 -3.96 -5.90
CA ASN A 130 -17.85 -4.92 -6.90
C ASN A 130 -16.95 -4.96 -8.14
N ASP A 131 -16.46 -3.81 -8.59
CA ASP A 131 -15.62 -3.70 -9.78
C ASP A 131 -14.22 -4.28 -9.55
N CYS A 132 -13.69 -4.19 -8.31
CA CYS A 132 -12.43 -4.86 -7.96
C CYS A 132 -12.62 -6.35 -7.61
N GLY A 133 -13.83 -6.76 -7.22
CA GLY A 133 -14.10 -8.10 -6.70
C GLY A 133 -13.46 -8.40 -5.33
N ILE A 134 -13.01 -7.39 -4.59
CA ILE A 134 -12.33 -7.53 -3.30
C ILE A 134 -12.79 -6.49 -2.27
N CYS A 135 -12.65 -6.83 -0.99
CA CYS A 135 -12.89 -5.89 0.11
C CYS A 135 -11.74 -4.87 0.20
N ARG A 136 -12.11 -3.61 0.45
CA ARG A 136 -11.24 -2.47 0.72
C ARG A 136 -11.58 -1.90 2.11
N ILE A 137 -10.80 -0.93 2.55
CA ILE A 137 -10.96 -0.27 3.85
C ILE A 137 -11.02 1.25 3.67
N GLY A 138 -11.44 1.98 4.70
CA GLY A 138 -11.48 3.44 4.73
C GLY A 138 -12.81 4.06 4.32
N GLY A 139 -13.88 3.26 4.21
CA GLY A 139 -15.24 3.72 3.91
C GLY A 139 -15.49 3.90 2.42
N GLU A 140 -16.56 3.28 1.89
CA GLU A 140 -16.93 3.37 0.48
C GLU A 140 -17.14 4.82 0.03
N GLU A 141 -17.64 5.65 0.93
CA GLU A 141 -17.91 7.07 0.72
C GLU A 141 -16.64 7.89 0.49
N ASN A 142 -15.45 7.40 0.85
CA ASN A 142 -14.18 8.12 0.68
C ASN A 142 -13.44 7.70 -0.60
N PHE A 143 -13.90 6.67 -1.30
CA PHE A 143 -13.21 6.09 -2.45
C PHE A 143 -14.09 6.08 -3.70
N PHE A 144 -13.46 5.93 -4.85
CA PHE A 144 -14.13 5.63 -6.11
C PHE A 144 -13.32 4.61 -6.90
N HIS A 145 -14.00 3.79 -7.69
CA HIS A 145 -13.33 2.90 -8.62
C HIS A 145 -13.08 3.62 -9.95
N CYS A 146 -11.83 3.58 -10.44
CA CYS A 146 -11.49 4.06 -11.76
C CYS A 146 -11.43 2.89 -12.74
N ASN A 147 -12.45 2.75 -13.60
CA ASN A 147 -12.56 1.66 -14.57
C ASN A 147 -11.34 1.57 -15.51
N LYS A 148 -10.76 2.71 -15.88
CA LYS A 148 -9.58 2.74 -16.75
C LYS A 148 -8.34 2.18 -16.05
N CYS A 149 -8.13 2.54 -14.79
CA CYS A 149 -7.01 2.02 -14.01
C CYS A 149 -7.26 0.60 -13.49
N GLY A 150 -8.53 0.22 -13.33
CA GLY A 150 -8.97 -1.02 -12.71
C GLY A 150 -8.70 -1.06 -11.20
N CYS A 151 -8.76 0.08 -10.50
CA CYS A 151 -8.49 0.13 -9.05
C CYS A 151 -9.24 1.25 -8.33
N CYS A 152 -9.33 1.12 -7.00
CA CYS A 152 -9.95 2.11 -6.13
C CYS A 152 -8.95 3.18 -5.71
N TYR A 153 -9.34 4.45 -5.83
CA TYR A 153 -8.59 5.61 -5.35
C TYR A 153 -9.42 6.41 -4.35
N SER A 154 -8.75 7.20 -3.51
CA SER A 154 -9.42 8.21 -2.69
C SER A 154 -10.14 9.21 -3.60
N LYS A 155 -11.34 9.65 -3.22
CA LYS A 155 -12.10 10.68 -3.96
C LYS A 155 -11.34 12.00 -4.11
N LEU A 156 -10.38 12.29 -3.24
CA LEU A 156 -9.46 13.42 -3.37
C LEU A 156 -8.62 13.38 -4.66
N MET A 157 -8.37 12.18 -5.20
CA MET A 157 -7.57 11.98 -6.41
C MET A 157 -8.40 11.97 -7.70
N ARG A 158 -9.74 12.14 -7.62
CA ARG A 158 -10.64 11.97 -8.76
C ARG A 158 -10.19 12.75 -9.99
N ASP A 159 -9.86 14.02 -9.81
CA ASP A 159 -9.50 14.92 -10.90
C ASP A 159 -7.98 15.09 -11.08
N ALA A 160 -7.19 14.61 -10.11
CA ALA A 160 -5.73 14.80 -10.09
C ALA A 160 -4.95 13.58 -10.61
N HIS A 161 -5.51 12.36 -10.53
CA HIS A 161 -4.76 11.17 -10.91
C HIS A 161 -4.65 11.03 -12.44
N ARG A 162 -3.42 10.81 -12.91
CA ARG A 162 -3.17 10.46 -14.31
C ARG A 162 -3.53 8.99 -14.51
N CYS A 163 -4.66 8.73 -15.19
CA CYS A 163 -5.09 7.36 -15.49
C CYS A 163 -4.06 6.62 -16.35
N VAL A 164 -3.47 5.56 -15.79
CA VAL A 164 -2.69 4.56 -16.52
C VAL A 164 -3.49 3.27 -16.52
N GLU A 165 -3.67 2.67 -17.69
CA GLU A 165 -4.46 1.46 -17.82
C GLU A 165 -3.83 0.34 -16.97
N ARG A 166 -4.67 -0.35 -16.19
CA ARG A 166 -4.24 -1.50 -15.37
C ARG A 166 -3.03 -1.20 -14.47
N ALA A 167 -2.98 0.02 -13.92
CA ALA A 167 -1.85 0.56 -13.17
C ALA A 167 -1.39 -0.29 -11.97
N MET A 168 -2.18 -1.23 -11.45
CA MET A 168 -1.80 -2.12 -10.35
C MET A 168 -1.80 -3.60 -10.74
N HIS A 169 -2.14 -3.95 -11.98
CA HIS A 169 -2.20 -5.35 -12.44
C HIS A 169 -0.85 -5.79 -13.03
N HIS A 170 0.22 -5.56 -12.27
CA HIS A 170 1.57 -6.01 -12.58
C HIS A 170 2.33 -6.25 -11.27
N ASN A 171 3.52 -6.82 -11.38
CA ASN A 171 4.38 -7.06 -10.22
C ASN A 171 5.16 -5.81 -9.87
N CYS A 172 5.42 -5.62 -8.57
CA CYS A 172 6.33 -4.61 -8.09
C CYS A 172 7.69 -4.77 -8.79
N PRO A 173 8.26 -3.72 -9.39
CA PRO A 173 9.50 -3.82 -10.15
C PRO A 173 10.75 -4.05 -9.28
N VAL A 174 10.60 -4.03 -7.95
CA VAL A 174 11.69 -4.24 -6.97
C VAL A 174 11.63 -5.66 -6.40
N CYS A 175 10.52 -6.03 -5.75
CA CYS A 175 10.39 -7.34 -5.09
C CYS A 175 9.69 -8.42 -5.94
N PHE A 176 9.17 -8.05 -7.12
CA PHE A 176 8.45 -8.95 -8.04
C PHE A 176 7.15 -9.58 -7.51
N GLU A 177 6.66 -9.12 -6.36
CA GLU A 177 5.34 -9.50 -5.84
C GLU A 177 4.21 -8.78 -6.58
N PHE A 178 3.07 -9.46 -6.74
CA PHE A 178 1.91 -8.90 -7.41
C PHE A 178 1.27 -7.75 -6.60
N LEU A 179 0.94 -6.64 -7.27
CA LEU A 179 0.49 -5.41 -6.60
C LEU A 179 -1.02 -5.40 -6.29
N PHE A 180 -1.87 -5.97 -7.12
CA PHE A 180 -3.31 -5.69 -7.04
C PHE A 180 -3.97 -6.15 -5.71
N ASP A 181 -3.53 -7.27 -5.18
CA ASP A 181 -4.21 -7.99 -4.10
C ASP A 181 -3.34 -8.25 -2.85
N THR A 182 -2.19 -7.57 -2.80
CA THR A 182 -1.26 -7.49 -1.67
C THR A 182 -1.86 -6.68 -0.50
N MET A 183 -1.31 -6.92 0.70
CA MET A 183 -1.61 -6.19 1.93
C MET A 183 -0.59 -5.06 2.21
N LYS A 184 0.44 -4.95 1.38
CA LYS A 184 1.46 -3.90 1.51
C LYS A 184 0.92 -2.61 0.92
N ASP A 185 1.27 -1.47 1.51
CA ASP A 185 0.93 -0.17 0.94
C ASP A 185 1.57 0.01 -0.44
N ILE A 186 0.84 0.61 -1.37
CA ILE A 186 1.29 0.87 -2.74
C ILE A 186 1.38 2.36 -2.97
N THR A 187 2.38 2.78 -3.71
CA THR A 187 2.58 4.17 -4.09
C THR A 187 2.58 4.31 -5.61
N VAL A 188 2.07 5.45 -6.08
CA VAL A 188 2.17 5.86 -7.49
C VAL A 188 3.29 6.88 -7.59
N LEU A 189 4.32 6.56 -8.38
CA LEU A 189 5.44 7.45 -8.67
C LEU A 189 5.00 8.63 -9.56
N PRO A 190 5.74 9.76 -9.61
CA PRO A 190 5.41 10.87 -10.50
C PRO A 190 5.34 10.51 -11.99
N CYS A 191 6.09 9.48 -12.40
CA CYS A 191 6.03 8.94 -13.76
C CYS A 191 4.78 8.09 -14.06
N GLY A 192 3.96 7.78 -13.05
CA GLY A 192 2.73 6.99 -13.13
C GLY A 192 2.91 5.49 -12.87
N HIS A 193 4.13 4.98 -12.76
CA HIS A 193 4.38 3.59 -12.38
C HIS A 193 4.11 3.37 -10.90
N THR A 194 3.71 2.15 -10.54
CA THR A 194 3.34 1.78 -9.18
C THR A 194 4.31 0.76 -8.59
N MET A 195 4.47 0.78 -7.28
CA MET A 195 5.30 -0.17 -6.52
C MET A 195 4.87 -0.17 -5.05
N HIS A 196 5.37 -1.12 -4.25
CA HIS A 196 5.18 -1.07 -2.80
C HIS A 196 5.87 0.15 -2.19
N LEU A 197 5.25 0.77 -1.20
CA LEU A 197 5.81 1.90 -0.45
C LEU A 197 7.11 1.51 0.27
N GLU A 198 7.17 0.31 0.81
CA GLU A 198 8.39 -0.22 1.44
C GLU A 198 9.54 -0.36 0.44
N CYS A 199 9.26 -0.88 -0.76
CA CYS A 199 10.27 -0.96 -1.83
C CYS A 199 10.75 0.43 -2.28
N LEU A 200 9.87 1.44 -2.29
CA LEU A 200 10.30 2.82 -2.54
C LEU A 200 11.25 3.32 -1.44
N ARG A 201 10.94 3.06 -0.16
CA ARG A 201 11.80 3.42 0.97
C ARG A 201 13.15 2.71 0.92
N GLU A 202 13.18 1.45 0.53
CA GLU A 202 14.45 0.71 0.31
C GLU A 202 15.26 1.35 -0.82
N MET A 203 14.63 1.74 -1.92
CA MET A 203 15.30 2.48 -2.99
C MET A 203 15.92 3.78 -2.48
N GLU A 204 15.21 4.54 -1.64
CA GLU A 204 15.71 5.77 -1.02
C GLU A 204 16.92 5.51 -0.11
N GLN A 205 16.86 4.47 0.72
CA GLN A 205 17.97 4.05 1.58
C GLN A 205 19.23 3.67 0.79
N HIS A 206 19.05 3.18 -0.43
CA HIS A 206 20.14 2.85 -1.36
C HIS A 206 20.44 3.97 -2.37
N TYR A 207 19.95 5.19 -2.14
CA TYR A 207 20.19 6.37 -2.96
C TYR A 207 19.78 6.19 -4.44
N ARG A 208 18.72 5.40 -4.69
CA ARG A 208 18.21 5.09 -6.03
C ARG A 208 16.97 5.91 -6.35
N TYR A 209 17.17 7.10 -6.93
CA TYR A 209 16.09 8.05 -7.24
C TYR A 209 15.55 7.95 -8.68
N SER A 210 15.83 6.86 -9.39
CA SER A 210 15.33 6.61 -10.74
C SER A 210 14.32 5.47 -10.74
N CYS A 211 13.19 5.68 -11.41
CA CYS A 211 12.15 4.68 -11.56
C CYS A 211 12.75 3.42 -12.23
N PRO A 212 12.60 2.22 -11.63
CA PRO A 212 13.17 0.99 -12.19
C PRO A 212 12.53 0.59 -13.53
N VAL A 213 11.33 1.12 -13.84
CA VAL A 213 10.60 0.80 -15.07
C VAL A 213 10.99 1.70 -16.24
N CYS A 214 11.14 3.01 -15.99
CA CYS A 214 11.32 4.00 -17.06
C CYS A 214 12.49 4.96 -16.86
N SER A 215 13.26 4.79 -15.80
CA SER A 215 14.44 5.59 -15.43
C SER A 215 14.18 7.08 -15.14
N LYS A 216 12.92 7.54 -15.13
CA LYS A 216 12.56 8.91 -14.69
C LYS A 216 12.86 9.14 -13.22
N SER A 217 13.23 10.36 -12.87
CA SER A 217 13.42 10.79 -11.49
C SER A 217 12.12 10.59 -10.70
N ILE A 218 12.22 10.02 -9.50
CA ILE A 218 11.05 9.68 -8.67
C ILE A 218 10.69 10.77 -7.65
N CYS A 219 11.59 11.74 -7.42
CA CYS A 219 11.39 12.92 -6.58
C CYS A 219 11.95 14.18 -7.24
N ASP A 220 11.78 15.32 -6.58
CA ASP A 220 12.43 16.57 -6.98
C ASP A 220 13.95 16.49 -6.74
N MET A 221 14.70 16.56 -7.84
CA MET A 221 16.16 16.49 -7.84
C MET A 221 16.81 17.87 -8.01
N SER A 222 16.05 18.97 -7.93
CA SER A 222 16.52 20.33 -8.23
C SER A 222 17.72 20.76 -7.39
N ILE A 223 17.78 20.36 -6.12
CA ILE A 223 18.93 20.63 -5.24
C ILE A 223 20.17 19.92 -5.78
N LEU A 224 20.06 18.62 -6.10
CA LEU A 224 21.18 17.87 -6.66
C LEU A 224 21.65 18.46 -8.00
N TRP A 225 20.71 18.85 -8.87
CA TRP A 225 21.06 19.47 -10.16
C TRP A 225 21.85 20.77 -9.99
N ARG A 226 21.53 21.58 -8.99
CA ARG A 226 22.26 22.82 -8.68
C ARG A 226 23.68 22.56 -8.20
N GLU A 227 23.88 21.53 -7.38
CA GLU A 227 25.22 21.13 -6.92
C GLU A 227 26.06 20.59 -8.08
N LEU A 228 25.45 19.86 -9.03
CA LEU A 228 26.13 19.43 -10.25
C LEU A 228 26.53 20.61 -11.15
N ASP A 229 25.70 21.65 -11.24
CA ASP A 229 26.07 22.88 -11.95
C ASP A 229 27.35 23.50 -11.35
N GLN A 230 27.46 23.53 -10.02
CA GLN A 230 28.65 24.06 -9.33
C GLN A 230 29.88 23.19 -9.56
N GLU A 231 29.75 21.87 -9.47
CA GLU A 231 30.88 20.95 -9.68
C GLU A 231 31.37 20.94 -11.13
N ILE A 232 30.46 21.10 -12.09
CA ILE A 232 30.82 21.27 -13.51
C ILE A 232 31.58 22.58 -13.72
N ALA A 233 31.19 23.66 -13.04
CA ALA A 233 31.90 24.93 -13.12
C ALA A 233 33.29 24.90 -12.45
N SER A 234 33.45 24.12 -11.36
CA SER A 234 34.70 23.99 -10.61
C SER A 234 35.69 23.03 -11.31
N THR A 235 35.19 22.01 -12.00
CA THR A 235 35.99 20.97 -12.64
C THR A 235 36.44 21.38 -14.04
N ARG A 236 37.75 21.61 -14.21
CA ARG A 236 38.33 21.93 -15.52
C ARG A 236 38.35 20.72 -16.45
N MET A 237 37.81 20.89 -17.65
CA MET A 237 37.83 19.83 -18.67
C MET A 237 39.23 19.58 -19.26
N PRO A 238 39.70 18.32 -19.29
CA PRO A 238 40.94 17.95 -19.97
C PRO A 238 40.93 18.38 -21.44
N ALA A 239 42.08 18.85 -21.94
CA ALA A 239 42.21 19.39 -23.30
C ALA A 239 41.70 18.44 -24.40
N ILE A 240 41.90 17.12 -24.22
CA ILE A 240 41.43 16.08 -25.15
C ILE A 240 39.91 16.02 -25.32
N TYR A 241 39.15 16.61 -24.39
CA TYR A 241 37.69 16.59 -24.37
C TYR A 241 37.04 17.97 -24.51
N GLN A 242 37.82 19.06 -24.54
CA GLN A 242 37.31 20.43 -24.54
C GLN A 242 36.36 20.75 -25.70
N ASN A 243 36.50 20.10 -26.85
CA ASN A 243 35.63 20.30 -28.02
C ASN A 243 34.77 19.06 -28.34
N LYS A 244 34.73 18.08 -27.44
CA LYS A 244 33.99 16.84 -27.65
C LYS A 244 32.49 17.09 -27.42
N MET A 245 31.70 16.96 -28.48
CA MET A 245 30.24 17.00 -28.40
C MET A 245 29.67 15.59 -28.37
N ILE A 246 28.63 15.37 -27.57
CA ILE A 246 27.92 14.09 -27.49
C ILE A 246 26.41 14.27 -27.64
N TRP A 247 25.73 13.19 -28.03
CA TRP A 247 24.28 13.10 -28.04
C TRP A 247 23.79 12.46 -26.75
N ILE A 248 22.87 13.13 -26.07
CA ILE A 248 22.21 12.63 -24.86
C ILE A 248 20.71 12.47 -25.08
N LEU A 249 20.10 11.56 -24.34
CA LEU A 249 18.66 11.45 -24.11
C LEU A 249 18.40 11.78 -22.64
N CYS A 250 17.48 12.69 -22.37
CA CYS A 250 17.01 12.96 -21.02
C CYS A 250 15.92 11.96 -20.63
N ASN A 251 16.09 11.24 -19.54
CA ASN A 251 15.10 10.29 -19.06
C ASN A 251 13.83 11.00 -18.55
N ASP A 252 13.98 12.21 -17.97
CA ASP A 252 12.86 12.93 -17.37
C ASP A 252 11.89 13.53 -18.42
N CYS A 253 12.41 14.29 -19.38
CA CYS A 253 11.59 14.93 -20.42
C CYS A 253 11.54 14.16 -21.75
N GLY A 254 12.41 13.16 -21.97
CA GLY A 254 12.48 12.40 -23.21
C GLY A 254 13.15 13.13 -24.38
N ALA A 255 13.60 14.38 -24.20
CA ALA A 255 14.26 15.13 -25.25
C ALA A 255 15.67 14.59 -25.54
N THR A 256 16.05 14.60 -26.82
CA THR A 256 17.43 14.37 -27.25
C THR A 256 18.11 15.69 -27.57
N SER A 257 19.31 15.90 -27.04
CA SER A 257 20.09 17.11 -27.29
C SER A 257 21.56 16.78 -27.56
N ARG A 258 22.23 17.65 -28.33
CA ARG A 258 23.68 17.59 -28.55
C ARG A 258 24.33 18.59 -27.59
N VAL A 259 25.16 18.10 -26.68
CA VAL A 259 25.76 18.89 -25.60
C VAL A 259 27.28 18.71 -25.57
N GLN A 260 27.96 19.66 -24.93
CA GLN A 260 29.38 19.53 -24.64
C GLN A 260 29.59 18.38 -23.65
N PHE A 261 30.54 17.49 -23.95
CA PHE A 261 30.92 16.41 -23.05
C PHE A 261 31.58 16.98 -21.81
N HIS A 262 31.14 16.53 -20.63
CA HIS A 262 31.76 16.84 -19.35
C HIS A 262 31.99 15.55 -18.57
N ILE A 263 33.12 15.45 -17.86
CA ILE A 263 33.48 14.23 -17.11
C ILE A 263 32.57 13.96 -15.91
N VAL A 264 31.93 15.02 -15.38
CA VAL A 264 31.02 14.95 -14.22
C VAL A 264 29.63 14.48 -14.66
N ALA A 265 28.90 15.29 -15.42
CA ALA A 265 27.54 14.99 -15.86
C ALA A 265 27.14 15.79 -17.10
N HIS A 266 26.00 15.43 -17.71
CA HIS A 266 25.48 16.08 -18.91
C HIS A 266 24.09 16.66 -18.67
N LYS A 267 23.97 17.99 -18.76
CA LYS A 267 22.72 18.72 -18.52
C LYS A 267 21.78 18.64 -19.72
N CYS A 268 20.50 18.35 -19.47
CA CYS A 268 19.47 18.50 -20.48
C CYS A 268 19.18 19.99 -20.74
N LEU A 269 19.17 20.40 -22.01
CA LEU A 269 18.87 21.79 -22.39
C LEU A 269 17.38 22.15 -22.30
N ASN A 270 16.49 21.16 -22.20
CA ASN A 270 15.04 21.37 -22.21
C ASN A 270 14.44 21.49 -20.81
N CYS A 271 14.90 20.68 -19.86
CA CYS A 271 14.34 20.64 -18.50
C CYS A 271 15.41 20.70 -17.41
N GLU A 272 16.65 21.03 -17.76
CA GLU A 272 17.79 21.23 -16.84
C GLU A 272 18.21 20.02 -16.00
N SER A 273 17.55 18.88 -16.17
CA SER A 273 17.86 17.64 -15.49
C SER A 273 19.20 17.05 -15.94
N TYR A 274 19.94 16.46 -15.00
CA TYR A 274 21.12 15.64 -15.28
C TYR A 274 20.83 14.13 -15.34
N ASN A 275 19.56 13.72 -15.22
CA ASN A 275 19.14 12.33 -15.44
C ASN A 275 19.14 12.03 -16.96
N THR A 276 20.33 11.92 -17.53
CA THR A 276 20.55 11.79 -18.96
C THR A 276 21.46 10.60 -19.27
N ARG A 277 21.32 10.03 -20.46
CA ARG A 277 22.18 8.95 -20.96
C ARG A 277 22.72 9.28 -22.35
N GLN A 278 23.96 8.88 -22.63
CA GLN A 278 24.55 9.04 -23.95
C GLN A 278 23.96 8.03 -24.94
N THR A 279 23.61 8.47 -26.15
CA THR A 279 22.93 7.62 -27.15
C THR A 279 23.78 7.24 -28.36
N ARG A 280 24.90 7.95 -28.62
CA ARG A 280 25.82 7.67 -29.76
C ARG A 280 27.29 7.97 -29.39
N GLY A 281 28.18 6.98 -29.60
CA GLY A 281 29.65 7.12 -29.60
C GLY A 281 30.39 6.67 -28.32
N GLY A 282 31.06 5.51 -28.37
CA GLY A 282 31.99 5.02 -27.34
C GLY A 282 31.31 4.42 -26.09
N PRO A 283 32.07 3.75 -25.19
CA PRO A 283 31.50 3.12 -24.00
C PRO A 283 30.69 4.18 -23.24
N ALA A 284 29.48 3.80 -22.81
CA ALA A 284 28.70 4.64 -21.92
C ALA A 284 29.63 5.09 -20.80
N ALA A 285 29.74 6.40 -20.56
CA ALA A 285 30.27 6.86 -19.29
C ALA A 285 29.34 6.27 -18.24
N SER A 286 29.76 5.17 -17.63
CA SER A 286 29.16 4.59 -16.44
C SER A 286 29.09 5.70 -15.40
N PHE A 287 28.04 5.68 -14.58
CA PHE A 287 27.93 6.44 -13.33
C PHE A 287 29.33 6.74 -12.79
N SER A 288 29.81 7.97 -12.91
CA SER A 288 31.13 8.27 -12.36
C SER A 288 31.01 8.11 -10.84
N SER A 289 32.03 7.52 -10.20
CA SER A 289 32.05 7.37 -8.74
C SER A 289 31.82 8.72 -8.04
N VAL A 290 32.28 9.80 -8.67
CA VAL A 290 32.08 11.20 -8.24
C VAL A 290 30.59 11.55 -8.12
N MET A 291 29.75 11.13 -9.06
CA MET A 291 28.30 11.38 -9.01
C MET A 291 27.62 10.61 -7.88
N ALA A 292 28.03 9.37 -7.65
CA ALA A 292 27.47 8.55 -6.58
C ALA A 292 27.91 9.07 -5.20
N GLU A 293 29.17 9.49 -5.05
CA GLU A 293 29.71 10.08 -3.83
C GLU A 293 29.09 11.45 -3.53
N MET A 294 28.97 12.32 -4.54
CA MET A 294 28.28 13.61 -4.39
C MET A 294 26.81 13.42 -4.02
N MET A 295 26.09 12.47 -4.65
CA MET A 295 24.72 12.15 -4.25
C MET A 295 24.65 11.82 -2.76
N VAL A 296 25.48 10.91 -2.27
CA VAL A 296 25.49 10.54 -0.84
C VAL A 296 25.79 11.75 0.05
N GLN A 297 26.78 12.57 -0.31
CA GLN A 297 27.17 13.74 0.48
C GLN A 297 26.08 14.82 0.54
N ILE A 298 25.47 15.14 -0.61
CA ILE A 298 24.42 16.16 -0.73
C ILE A 298 23.16 15.70 0.00
N LEU A 299 22.77 14.44 -0.16
CA LEU A 299 21.57 13.89 0.50
C LEU A 299 21.75 13.88 2.02
N HIS A 300 22.95 13.61 2.52
CA HIS A 300 23.28 13.68 3.94
C HIS A 300 23.32 15.13 4.47
N ALA A 301 23.83 16.08 3.67
CA ALA A 301 23.94 17.49 4.07
C ALA A 301 22.59 18.23 4.08
N TYR A 302 21.68 17.88 3.17
CA TYR A 302 20.39 18.58 2.99
C TYR A 302 19.17 17.81 3.50
N GLY A 303 19.37 16.63 4.10
CA GLY A 303 18.27 15.87 4.72
C GLY A 303 17.15 15.51 3.73
N ILE A 304 17.49 15.19 2.48
CA ILE A 304 16.53 14.81 1.42
C ILE A 304 16.06 13.35 1.64
N GLN A 305 15.75 13.00 2.89
CA GLN A 305 15.17 11.71 3.27
C GLN A 305 13.64 11.73 3.29
N ASP A 306 12.99 12.91 3.19
CA ASP A 306 11.54 13.04 3.44
C ASP A 306 10.69 13.63 2.28
N VAL A 307 11.18 13.65 1.04
CA VAL A 307 10.50 14.40 -0.04
C VAL A 307 9.33 13.63 -0.72
N LEU A 308 9.08 12.35 -0.41
CA LEU A 308 8.14 11.54 -1.18
C LEU A 308 6.84 11.08 -0.53
N VAL A 309 6.62 11.35 0.76
CA VAL A 309 5.48 10.73 1.46
C VAL A 309 4.45 11.75 1.87
N GLN A 310 3.76 12.42 0.93
CA GLN A 310 2.49 13.07 1.33
C GLN A 310 1.26 12.89 0.42
N ASN A 311 1.32 12.48 -0.86
CA ASN A 311 0.10 12.59 -1.70
C ASN A 311 -0.27 11.43 -2.65
N SER A 312 0.35 10.25 -2.58
CA SER A 312 0.04 9.15 -3.54
C SER A 312 0.03 7.73 -2.96
N VAL A 313 -0.26 7.55 -1.67
CA VAL A 313 -0.38 6.22 -1.06
C VAL A 313 -1.77 5.62 -1.36
N ILE A 314 -1.78 4.55 -2.16
CA ILE A 314 -2.92 3.64 -2.28
C ILE A 314 -2.83 2.67 -1.11
N LYS A 315 -3.65 2.90 -0.08
CA LYS A 315 -3.74 1.98 1.06
C LYS A 315 -4.41 0.68 0.65
N SER A 316 -3.60 -0.35 0.44
CA SER A 316 -4.06 -1.74 0.40
C SER A 316 -3.98 -2.27 1.82
N TYR A 317 -5.10 -2.25 2.54
CA TYR A 317 -5.25 -2.99 3.79
C TYR A 317 -4.24 -2.61 4.91
N SER A 318 -4.56 -1.63 5.75
CA SER A 318 -3.78 -1.38 6.96
C SER A 318 -3.97 -2.53 7.96
N GLY A 319 -2.98 -3.42 8.04
CA GLY A 319 -2.71 -4.20 9.25
C GLY A 319 -2.43 -3.28 10.44
N PRO A 320 -2.50 -3.80 11.69
CA PRO A 320 -2.41 -2.96 12.88
C PRO A 320 -0.99 -2.41 13.02
N GLY A 321 -0.80 -1.10 12.79
CA GLY A 321 0.52 -0.48 12.94
C GLY A 321 0.64 1.00 12.55
N SER A 322 -0.25 1.57 11.73
CA SER A 322 -0.17 3.00 11.39
C SER A 322 -1.18 3.81 12.21
N SER A 323 -0.71 4.43 13.29
CA SER A 323 -1.39 5.56 13.93
C SER A 323 -1.67 6.63 12.88
N MET A 324 -2.93 7.07 12.79
CA MET A 324 -3.30 8.26 12.05
C MET A 324 -2.72 9.48 12.76
N GLU A 325 -1.66 10.08 12.24
CA GLU A 325 -1.49 11.52 12.38
C GLU A 325 -2.21 12.16 11.19
N ALA A 326 -3.36 12.78 11.47
CA ALA A 326 -3.99 13.69 10.55
C ALA A 326 -3.06 14.91 10.42
N GLY A 327 -2.24 14.94 9.36
CA GLY A 327 -1.44 16.09 8.98
C GLY A 327 -2.37 17.28 8.72
N ASN A 328 -2.35 18.23 9.64
CA ASN A 328 -3.07 19.50 9.56
C ASN A 328 -2.51 20.29 8.35
N PRO A 329 -3.32 20.70 7.35
CA PRO A 329 -2.80 21.48 6.23
C PRO A 329 -2.71 22.95 6.67
N GLY A 330 -1.57 23.34 7.24
CA GLY A 330 -1.44 24.72 7.70
C GLY A 330 -0.14 25.07 8.40
N THR A 331 0.97 25.08 7.68
CA THR A 331 2.08 26.01 7.95
C THR A 331 2.91 26.17 6.69
N ALA A 332 2.60 27.20 5.91
CA ALA A 332 3.51 27.75 4.93
C ALA A 332 4.73 28.29 5.69
N LEU A 333 5.88 27.62 5.58
CA LEU A 333 7.15 28.18 6.01
C LEU A 333 7.55 29.27 5.00
N SER A 334 7.27 30.51 5.37
CA SER A 334 7.86 31.70 4.77
C SER A 334 9.38 31.64 4.91
N LEU A 335 10.08 31.64 3.77
CA LEU A 335 11.53 31.87 3.69
C LEU A 335 11.87 33.25 4.30
N PRO A 336 12.89 33.37 5.16
CA PRO A 336 13.40 34.68 5.53
C PRO A 336 14.19 35.27 4.36
N ASN A 337 13.77 36.46 3.92
CA ASN A 337 14.60 37.35 3.13
C ASN A 337 15.80 37.77 3.98
N SER A 338 17.02 37.52 3.51
CA SER A 338 18.22 38.34 3.65
C SER A 338 19.31 37.82 2.73
#